data_AF-A0A934ZUS2-F1
#
_entry.id   AF-A0A934ZUS2-F1
#
_cell.length_a   1.000
_cell.length_b   1.000
_cell.length_c   1.000
_cell.angle_alpha   90.00
_cell.angle_beta   90.00
_cell.angle_gamma   90.00
#
_symmetry.space_group_name_H-M   'P 1'
#
loop_
_entity.id
_entity.type
_entity.pdbx_description
1 polymer ?
#
loop_
_entity_poly.entity_id
_entity_poly.type
_entity_poly.pdbx_seq_one_letter_code
_entity_poly.pdbx_strand_id
1 'polypeptide(L)'
;MDQKTKITAKIYAPQLHDFNRQIDVLCIKRDAFLNKVINYELDHLAADMAGKRLSPEAKKFISRELKRMGTVPVNMVVGKLVAKRLNEIVETSNLVRDAFINRLLLLLRSSPKLLDYLDLPEFVTDSSFTSIVQPMPTGPLQAIKEVNSDPLFYLRIASRERHKTGLYLLSLPPKLTGFACFIDDQRVPKTNANVEWQSDINTAFDELASLESDAFSKQPNQLESMS
;
A
#
# COMPACT_ATOMS: atom_id res chain seq x y z
N MET A 1 0.44 33.35 4.09
CA MET A 1 -0.54 32.27 4.32
C MET A 1 -0.70 31.50 3.02
N ASP A 2 -0.50 30.18 3.04
CA ASP A 2 -0.78 29.34 1.85
C ASP A 2 -2.27 29.44 1.52
N GLN A 3 -2.59 29.73 0.25
CA GLN A 3 -3.98 29.84 -0.19
C GLN A 3 -4.62 28.46 -0.16
N LYS A 4 -5.81 28.37 0.43
CA LYS A 4 -6.55 27.10 0.50
C LYS A 4 -7.34 26.85 -0.80
N THR A 5 -7.52 25.60 -1.14
CA THR A 5 -8.34 25.12 -2.25
C THR A 5 -9.09 23.85 -1.85
N LYS A 6 -10.16 23.52 -2.56
CA LYS A 6 -10.90 22.27 -2.37
C LYS A 6 -10.43 21.25 -3.39
N ILE A 7 -10.14 20.04 -2.91
CA ILE A 7 -9.97 18.86 -3.76
C ILE A 7 -11.08 17.87 -3.46
N THR A 8 -11.55 17.16 -4.48
CA THR A 8 -12.53 16.08 -4.34
C THR A 8 -11.85 14.75 -4.62
N ALA A 9 -11.98 13.81 -3.68
CA ALA A 9 -11.50 12.44 -3.82
C ALA A 9 -12.64 11.44 -3.58
N LYS A 10 -12.62 10.30 -4.28
CA LYS A 10 -13.55 9.20 -4.04
C LYS A 10 -12.99 8.26 -2.98
N ILE A 11 -13.66 8.15 -1.84
CA ILE A 11 -13.18 7.39 -0.68
C ILE A 11 -14.11 6.21 -0.41
N TYR A 12 -13.57 5.04 -0.10
CA TYR A 12 -14.34 3.85 0.27
C TYR A 12 -15.18 4.15 1.52
N ALA A 13 -16.50 3.98 1.42
CA ALA A 13 -17.44 4.54 2.40
C ALA A 13 -17.24 4.00 3.83
N PRO A 14 -17.07 2.69 4.07
CA PRO A 14 -16.78 2.16 5.40
C PRO A 14 -15.47 2.71 5.98
N GLN A 15 -14.45 2.89 5.13
CA GLN A 15 -13.18 3.44 5.58
C GLN A 15 -13.29 4.90 6.00
N LEU A 16 -14.05 5.70 5.25
CA LEU A 16 -14.33 7.10 5.58
C LEU A 16 -15.13 7.23 6.89
N HIS A 17 -16.16 6.40 7.05
CA HIS A 17 -17.01 6.41 8.25
C HIS A 17 -16.18 6.22 9.51
N ASP A 18 -15.38 5.16 9.55
CA ASP A 18 -14.55 4.87 10.72
C ASP A 18 -13.42 5.89 10.89
N PHE A 19 -12.85 6.42 9.81
CA PHE A 19 -11.84 7.48 9.88
C PHE A 19 -12.40 8.73 10.55
N ASN A 20 -13.59 9.18 10.14
CA ASN A 20 -14.25 10.32 10.77
C ASN A 20 -14.52 10.05 12.25
N ARG A 21 -15.04 8.85 12.59
CA ARG A 21 -15.25 8.45 13.99
C ARG A 21 -13.97 8.56 14.83
N GLN A 22 -12.84 8.05 14.32
CA GLN A 22 -11.56 8.12 15.05
C GLN A 22 -11.04 9.56 15.18
N ILE A 23 -11.13 10.35 14.11
CA ILE A 23 -10.72 11.75 14.11
C ILE A 23 -11.53 12.57 15.12
N ASP A 24 -12.84 12.33 15.19
CA ASP A 24 -13.73 13.01 16.14
C ASP A 24 -13.39 12.65 17.59
N VAL A 25 -13.17 11.36 17.88
CA VAL A 25 -12.73 10.89 19.20
C VAL A 25 -11.39 11.52 19.62
N LEU A 26 -10.47 11.68 18.67
CA LEU A 26 -9.16 12.30 18.91
C LEU A 26 -9.21 13.84 18.96
N CYS A 27 -10.39 14.45 18.76
CA CYS A 27 -10.57 15.90 18.71
C CYS A 27 -9.70 16.60 17.65
N ILE A 28 -9.44 15.92 16.53
CA ILE A 28 -8.59 16.43 15.44
C ILE A 28 -9.45 17.10 14.36
N LYS A 29 -9.03 18.28 13.88
CA LYS A 29 -9.67 18.90 12.71
C LYS A 29 -9.25 18.17 11.43
N ARG A 30 -10.14 17.31 10.92
CA ARG A 30 -9.92 16.42 9.76
C ARG A 30 -9.14 17.05 8.61
N ASP A 31 -9.66 18.12 8.01
CA ASP A 31 -9.06 18.71 6.80
C ASP A 31 -7.69 19.36 7.08
N ALA A 32 -7.51 19.95 8.25
CA ALA A 32 -6.21 20.52 8.65
C ALA A 32 -5.16 19.41 8.84
N PHE A 33 -5.57 18.30 9.45
CA PHE A 33 -4.75 17.11 9.62
C PHE A 33 -4.39 16.48 8.28
N LEU A 34 -5.39 16.17 7.44
CA LEU A 34 -5.16 15.59 6.12
C LEU A 34 -4.29 16.48 5.22
N ASN A 35 -4.47 17.80 5.25
CA ASN A 35 -3.59 18.71 4.52
C ASN A 35 -2.12 18.56 4.93
N LYS A 36 -1.86 18.49 6.25
CA LYS A 36 -0.51 18.33 6.77
C LYS A 36 0.07 16.97 6.39
N VAL A 37 -0.68 15.90 6.62
CA VAL A 37 -0.24 14.54 6.32
C VAL A 37 0.00 14.35 4.83
N ILE A 38 -0.93 14.76 3.97
CA ILE A 38 -0.75 14.67 2.52
C ILE A 38 0.52 15.40 2.12
N ASN A 39 0.71 16.66 2.53
CA ASN A 39 1.89 17.44 2.16
C ASN A 39 3.21 16.76 2.54
N TYR A 40 3.27 16.15 3.72
CA TYR A 40 4.44 15.41 4.18
C TYR A 40 4.66 14.13 3.38
N GLU A 41 3.58 13.38 3.12
CA GLU A 41 3.63 12.10 2.41
C GLU A 41 3.89 12.25 0.91
N LEU A 42 3.69 13.42 0.30
CA LEU A 42 3.97 13.62 -1.12
C LEU A 42 5.45 13.39 -1.46
N ASP A 43 6.38 13.74 -0.58
CA ASP A 43 7.81 13.50 -0.80
C ASP A 43 8.15 12.01 -0.78
N HIS A 44 7.53 11.27 0.13
CA HIS A 44 7.69 9.80 0.20
C HIS A 44 7.02 9.10 -0.99
N LEU A 45 5.83 9.53 -1.37
CA LEU A 45 5.15 9.01 -2.56
C LEU A 45 5.97 9.28 -3.82
N ALA A 46 6.52 10.48 -3.98
CA ALA A 46 7.35 10.83 -5.12
C ALA A 46 8.62 9.96 -5.18
N ALA A 47 9.27 9.72 -4.05
CA ALA A 47 10.44 8.84 -3.96
C ALA A 47 10.08 7.38 -4.32
N ASP A 48 8.98 6.86 -3.78
CA ASP A 48 8.50 5.51 -4.07
C ASP A 48 8.20 5.33 -5.57
N MET A 49 7.56 6.33 -6.18
CA MET A 49 7.19 6.34 -7.59
C MET A 49 8.34 6.77 -8.53
N ALA A 50 9.53 7.08 -8.02
CA ALA A 50 10.66 7.46 -8.85
C ALA A 50 11.01 6.34 -9.85
N GLY A 51 11.11 6.72 -11.12
CA GLY A 51 11.34 5.78 -12.23
C GLY A 51 10.17 4.86 -12.56
N LYS A 52 9.01 5.00 -11.90
CA LYS A 52 7.83 4.15 -12.10
C LYS A 52 6.68 4.95 -12.69
N ARG A 53 5.99 4.32 -13.63
CA ARG A 53 4.77 4.86 -14.24
C ARG A 53 3.78 3.73 -14.44
N LEU A 54 2.57 3.89 -13.94
CA LEU A 54 1.48 2.93 -14.19
C LEU A 54 1.13 2.92 -15.68
N SER A 55 0.98 1.73 -16.25
CA SER A 55 0.38 1.58 -17.57
C SER A 55 -1.07 2.11 -17.57
N PRO A 56 -1.61 2.50 -18.72
CA PRO A 56 -3.04 2.84 -18.85
C PRO A 56 -3.96 1.71 -18.35
N GLU A 57 -3.60 0.46 -18.58
CA GLU A 57 -4.32 -0.75 -18.20
C GLU A 57 -4.34 -0.91 -16.67
N ALA A 58 -3.17 -0.77 -16.03
CA ALA A 58 -3.03 -0.85 -14.58
C ALA A 58 -3.81 0.28 -13.88
N LYS A 59 -3.72 1.51 -14.40
CA LYS A 59 -4.51 2.65 -13.89
C LYS A 59 -6.01 2.39 -13.99
N LYS A 60 -6.48 1.88 -15.13
CA LYS A 60 -7.89 1.55 -15.37
C LYS A 60 -8.34 0.41 -14.44
N PHE A 61 -7.48 -0.58 -14.23
CA PHE A 61 -7.74 -1.69 -13.33
C PHE A 61 -7.94 -1.22 -11.89
N ILE A 62 -6.98 -0.47 -11.34
CA ILE A 62 -7.07 0.11 -9.98
C ILE A 62 -8.33 0.96 -9.84
N SER A 63 -8.60 1.84 -10.81
CA SER A 63 -9.79 2.71 -10.80
C SER A 63 -11.10 1.91 -10.77
N ARG A 64 -11.17 0.81 -11.51
CA ARG A 64 -12.34 -0.08 -11.55
C ARG A 64 -12.51 -0.83 -10.23
N GLU A 65 -11.45 -1.40 -9.68
CA GLU A 65 -11.50 -2.11 -8.41
C GLU A 65 -11.92 -1.16 -7.29
N LEU A 66 -11.36 0.06 -7.24
CA LEU A 66 -11.77 1.09 -6.30
C LEU A 66 -13.26 1.42 -6.43
N LYS A 67 -13.77 1.58 -7.65
CA LYS A 67 -15.19 1.85 -7.89
C LYS A 67 -16.07 0.70 -7.37
N ARG A 68 -15.67 -0.55 -7.60
CA ARG A 68 -16.41 -1.76 -7.17
C ARG A 68 -16.51 -1.88 -5.65
N MET A 69 -15.54 -1.34 -4.91
CA MET A 69 -15.58 -1.34 -3.44
C MET A 69 -16.71 -0.46 -2.88
N GLY A 70 -17.24 0.50 -3.63
CA GLY A 70 -18.29 1.42 -3.16
C GLY A 70 -17.71 2.68 -2.54
N THR A 71 -17.47 3.69 -3.39
CA THR A 71 -16.86 4.97 -2.99
C THR A 71 -17.87 6.11 -2.97
N VAL A 72 -17.61 7.08 -2.09
CA VAL A 72 -18.35 8.33 -1.97
C VAL A 72 -17.42 9.52 -2.25
N PRO A 73 -17.90 10.59 -2.91
CA PRO A 73 -17.10 11.79 -3.13
C PRO A 73 -16.94 12.56 -1.81
N VAL A 74 -15.71 12.95 -1.50
CA VAL A 74 -15.36 13.71 -0.30
C VAL A 74 -14.58 14.94 -0.70
N ASN A 75 -15.04 16.10 -0.22
CA ASN A 75 -14.32 17.35 -0.37
C ASN A 75 -13.38 17.56 0.81
N MET A 76 -12.13 17.89 0.51
CA MET A 76 -11.09 18.20 1.49
C MET A 76 -10.50 19.57 1.16
N VAL A 77 -10.34 20.41 2.18
CA VAL A 77 -9.66 21.70 2.05
C VAL A 77 -8.16 21.52 2.29
N VAL A 78 -7.36 21.76 1.25
CA VAL A 78 -5.90 21.65 1.28
C VAL A 78 -5.24 22.94 0.80
N GLY A 79 -3.94 23.10 1.02
CA GLY A 79 -3.13 24.17 0.45
C GLY A 79 -3.06 24.07 -1.07
N LYS A 80 -3.01 25.20 -1.78
CA LYS A 80 -2.88 25.23 -3.25
C LYS A 80 -1.59 24.56 -3.69
N LEU A 81 -0.49 24.78 -2.97
CA LEU A 81 0.77 24.12 -3.26
C LEU A 81 0.67 22.60 -3.09
N VAL A 82 0.00 22.13 -2.03
CA VAL A 82 -0.23 20.70 -1.77
C VAL A 82 -1.04 20.06 -2.89
N ALA A 83 -2.15 20.70 -3.30
CA ALA A 83 -2.98 20.24 -4.41
C ALA A 83 -2.19 20.18 -5.73
N LYS A 84 -1.38 21.20 -6.00
CA LYS A 84 -0.53 21.27 -7.20
C LYS A 84 0.49 20.12 -7.21
N ARG A 85 1.26 19.94 -6.13
CA ARG A 85 2.26 18.86 -6.00
C ARG A 85 1.61 17.48 -6.13
N LEU A 86 0.45 17.27 -5.52
CA LEU A 86 -0.28 16.01 -5.66
C LEU A 86 -0.66 15.75 -7.12
N ASN A 87 -1.17 16.75 -7.85
CA ASN A 87 -1.52 16.60 -9.26
C ASN A 87 -0.28 16.33 -10.12
N GLU A 88 0.85 17.00 -9.87
CA GLU A 88 2.11 16.77 -10.58
C GLU A 88 2.59 15.32 -10.44
N ILE A 89 2.54 14.74 -9.24
CA ILE A 89 2.89 13.33 -9.00
C ILE A 89 1.89 12.42 -9.72
N VAL A 90 0.60 12.71 -9.63
CA VAL A 90 -0.48 11.95 -10.30
C VAL A 90 -0.28 11.89 -11.81
N GLU A 91 0.09 13.01 -12.43
CA GLU A 91 0.33 13.11 -13.86
C GLU A 91 1.63 12.40 -14.28
N THR A 92 2.71 12.61 -13.53
CA THR A 92 4.05 12.07 -13.85
C THR A 92 4.13 10.56 -13.67
N SER A 93 3.48 10.01 -12.65
CA SER A 93 3.47 8.57 -12.36
C SER A 93 2.26 7.83 -12.95
N ASN A 94 1.31 8.57 -13.53
CA ASN A 94 0.02 8.06 -14.01
C ASN A 94 -0.83 7.35 -12.92
N LEU A 95 -0.59 7.63 -11.63
CA LEU A 95 -1.33 6.99 -10.54
C LEU A 95 -2.79 7.46 -10.42
N VAL A 96 -3.59 6.70 -9.68
CA VAL A 96 -4.97 7.05 -9.37
C VAL A 96 -5.01 7.85 -8.07
N ARG A 97 -5.28 9.17 -8.16
CA ARG A 97 -5.30 10.06 -6.99
C ARG A 97 -6.17 9.52 -5.85
N ASP A 98 -7.36 9.03 -6.20
CA ASP A 98 -8.31 8.47 -5.24
C ASP A 98 -7.73 7.23 -4.54
N ALA A 99 -7.01 6.38 -5.27
CA ALA A 99 -6.36 5.20 -4.69
C ALA A 99 -5.28 5.60 -3.68
N PHE A 100 -4.45 6.61 -3.99
CA PHE A 100 -3.48 7.15 -3.04
C PHE A 100 -4.13 7.69 -1.76
N ILE A 101 -5.22 8.46 -1.87
CA ILE A 101 -5.92 8.98 -0.68
C ILE A 101 -6.51 7.84 0.15
N ASN A 102 -7.09 6.81 -0.47
CA ASN A 102 -7.57 5.63 0.26
C ASN A 102 -6.41 4.84 0.87
N ARG A 103 -5.27 4.72 0.19
CA ARG A 103 -4.06 4.08 0.71
C ARG A 103 -3.57 4.78 1.96
N LEU A 104 -3.48 6.11 1.91
CA LEU A 104 -3.05 6.93 3.03
C LEU A 104 -3.98 6.75 4.24
N LEU A 105 -5.29 6.85 4.03
CA LEU A 105 -6.28 6.66 5.08
C LEU A 105 -6.29 5.22 5.64
N LEU A 106 -6.01 4.22 4.81
CA LEU A 106 -5.88 2.83 5.24
C LEU A 106 -4.69 2.69 6.20
N LEU A 107 -3.55 3.28 5.83
CA LEU A 107 -2.30 3.22 6.61
C LEU A 107 -2.41 3.97 7.93
N LEU A 108 -3.02 5.16 7.94
CA LEU A 108 -3.26 5.94 9.16
C LEU A 108 -4.14 5.20 10.18
N ARG A 109 -5.03 4.33 9.70
CA ARG A 109 -5.97 3.58 10.52
C ARG A 109 -5.55 2.16 10.83
N SER A 110 -4.45 1.71 10.24
CA SER A 110 -4.11 0.30 10.02
C SER A 110 -4.64 -0.65 11.09
N SER A 111 -5.46 -1.62 10.69
CA SER A 111 -5.90 -2.69 11.60
C SER A 111 -4.78 -3.69 11.84
N PRO A 112 -4.75 -4.39 12.99
CA PRO A 112 -3.75 -5.43 13.28
C PRO A 112 -3.61 -6.46 12.15
N LYS A 113 -4.74 -6.95 11.61
CA LYS A 113 -4.77 -7.91 10.49
C LYS A 113 -4.11 -7.38 9.20
N LEU A 114 -4.19 -6.07 8.96
CA LEU A 114 -3.55 -5.47 7.79
C LEU A 114 -2.04 -5.34 8.02
N LEU A 115 -1.64 -4.91 9.21
CA LEU A 115 -0.22 -4.78 9.56
C LEU A 115 0.46 -6.15 9.51
N ASP A 116 -0.18 -7.18 10.06
CA ASP A 116 0.27 -8.57 9.99
C ASP A 116 0.42 -9.05 8.53
N TYR A 117 -0.58 -8.83 7.68
CA TYR A 117 -0.49 -9.18 6.25
C TYR A 117 0.67 -8.47 5.53
N LEU A 118 0.91 -7.20 5.88
CA LEU A 118 2.00 -6.40 5.30
C LEU A 118 3.35 -6.67 5.96
N ASP A 119 3.40 -7.57 6.94
CA ASP A 119 4.55 -7.79 7.81
C ASP A 119 5.10 -6.44 8.34
N LEU A 120 4.22 -5.67 8.99
CA LEU A 120 4.53 -4.40 9.63
C LEU A 120 4.22 -4.47 11.14
N PRO A 121 4.97 -3.75 11.98
CA PRO A 121 4.78 -3.81 13.42
C PRO A 121 3.46 -3.15 13.84
N GLU A 122 2.74 -3.82 14.75
CA GLU A 122 1.57 -3.23 15.44
C GLU A 122 2.00 -2.27 16.56
N PHE A 123 3.12 -2.57 17.22
CA PHE A 123 3.67 -1.77 18.32
C PHE A 123 5.13 -1.40 18.06
N VAL A 124 5.53 -0.21 18.53
CA VAL A 124 6.91 0.25 18.52
C VAL A 124 7.61 -0.36 19.74
N THR A 125 8.42 -1.38 19.49
CA THR A 125 9.27 -2.04 20.50
C THR A 125 10.70 -2.11 19.98
N ASP A 126 11.69 -2.29 20.86
CA ASP A 126 13.10 -2.41 20.46
C ASP A 126 13.32 -3.58 19.49
N SER A 127 12.57 -4.67 19.62
CA SER A 127 12.60 -5.82 18.71
C SER A 127 11.87 -5.60 17.38
N SER A 128 11.09 -4.52 17.25
CA SER A 128 10.29 -4.27 16.03
C SER A 128 11.15 -3.79 14.85
N PHE A 129 12.36 -3.28 15.12
CA PHE A 129 13.25 -2.64 14.16
C PHE A 129 14.67 -3.18 14.25
N THR A 130 15.35 -3.26 13.10
CA THR A 130 16.77 -3.64 13.06
C THR A 130 17.71 -2.47 13.31
N SER A 131 17.26 -1.25 12.99
CA SER A 131 18.00 0.00 13.21
C SER A 131 17.58 0.70 14.50
N ILE A 132 18.47 1.55 15.01
CA ILE A 132 18.12 2.47 16.09
C ILE A 132 17.12 3.49 15.55
N VAL A 133 15.86 3.35 15.95
CA VAL A 133 14.79 4.28 15.59
C VAL A 133 14.64 5.37 16.63
N GLN A 134 14.13 6.53 16.22
CA GLN A 134 13.84 7.63 17.13
C GLN A 134 12.83 7.15 18.20
N PRO A 135 13.16 7.25 19.50
CA PRO A 135 12.24 6.84 20.56
C PRO A 135 11.05 7.80 20.65
N MET A 136 9.90 7.28 21.05
CA MET A 136 8.73 8.11 21.30
C MET A 136 8.90 8.86 22.63
N PRO A 137 8.66 10.19 22.68
CA PRO A 137 8.78 10.93 23.92
C PRO A 137 7.72 10.48 24.93
N THR A 138 8.10 10.44 26.21
CA THR A 138 7.20 10.03 27.30
C THR A 138 6.15 11.11 27.64
N GLY A 139 6.42 12.37 27.31
CA GLY A 139 5.50 13.48 27.49
C GLY A 139 4.31 13.41 26.51
N PRO A 140 3.04 13.29 26.98
CA PRO A 140 1.90 13.05 26.09
C PRO A 140 1.72 14.09 24.97
N LEU A 141 1.90 15.38 25.28
CA LEU A 141 1.80 16.44 24.27
C LEU A 141 2.93 16.40 23.24
N GLN A 142 4.12 15.94 23.64
CA GLN A 142 5.23 15.73 22.70
C GLN A 142 4.96 14.50 21.84
N ALA A 143 4.46 13.40 22.42
CA ALA A 143 4.11 12.20 21.66
C ALA A 143 3.05 12.52 20.59
N ILE A 144 2.01 13.25 20.97
CA ILE A 144 0.99 13.74 20.03
C ILE A 144 1.63 14.63 18.95
N LYS A 145 2.56 15.51 19.32
CA LYS A 145 3.25 16.39 18.35
C LYS A 145 4.08 15.58 17.34
N GLU A 146 4.82 14.57 17.79
CA GLU A 146 5.62 13.70 16.92
C GLU A 146 4.70 12.92 15.97
N VAL A 147 3.70 12.21 16.50
CA VAL A 147 2.73 11.44 15.69
C VAL A 147 1.97 12.34 14.71
N ASN A 148 1.57 13.54 15.12
CA ASN A 148 0.89 14.49 14.23
C ASN A 148 1.83 15.12 13.19
N SER A 149 3.14 15.07 13.40
CA SER A 149 4.12 15.63 12.45
C SER A 149 4.52 14.62 11.39
N ASP A 150 4.62 13.36 11.79
CA ASP A 150 4.94 12.26 10.89
C ASP A 150 4.24 10.96 11.32
N PRO A 151 2.95 10.79 10.98
CA PRO A 151 2.14 9.69 11.50
C PRO A 151 2.54 8.31 10.95
N LEU A 152 3.25 8.25 9.82
CA LEU A 152 3.63 6.98 9.19
C LEU A 152 5.12 6.66 9.34
N PHE A 153 5.88 7.43 10.14
CA PHE A 153 7.33 7.27 10.34
C PHE A 153 7.75 5.80 10.56
N TYR A 154 7.21 5.16 11.60
CA TYR A 154 7.57 3.79 11.97
C TYR A 154 7.15 2.77 10.91
N LEU A 155 6.01 2.96 10.24
CA LEU A 155 5.57 2.07 9.16
C LEU A 155 6.49 2.20 7.94
N ARG A 156 6.97 3.41 7.61
CA ARG A 156 7.91 3.62 6.52
C ARG A 156 9.28 2.99 6.81
N ILE A 157 9.77 3.07 8.05
CA ILE A 157 11.01 2.39 8.44
C ILE A 157 10.85 0.88 8.33
N ALA A 158 9.80 0.32 8.93
CA ALA A 158 9.55 -1.12 8.88
C ALA A 158 9.44 -1.65 7.43
N SER A 159 8.72 -0.91 6.56
CA SER A 159 8.63 -1.22 5.13
C SER A 159 10.01 -1.31 4.47
N ARG A 160 10.90 -0.35 4.74
CA ARG A 160 12.25 -0.34 4.17
C ARG A 160 13.13 -1.45 4.72
N GLU A 161 13.03 -1.76 6.01
CA GLU A 161 13.85 -2.79 6.63
C GLU A 161 13.47 -4.19 6.15
N ARG A 162 12.18 -4.50 6.16
CA ARG A 162 11.64 -5.85 5.90
C ARG A 162 11.49 -6.14 4.40
N HIS A 163 11.00 -5.16 3.64
CA HIS A 163 10.64 -5.37 2.23
C HIS A 163 11.57 -4.66 1.25
N LYS A 164 12.57 -3.92 1.73
CA LYS A 164 13.50 -3.10 0.92
C LYS A 164 12.78 -2.17 -0.06
N THR A 165 11.58 -1.72 0.31
CA THR A 165 10.73 -0.92 -0.55
C THR A 165 9.97 0.16 0.22
N GLY A 166 9.43 1.10 -0.55
CA GLY A 166 8.59 2.18 -0.08
C GLY A 166 7.22 1.71 0.39
N LEU A 167 6.65 2.43 1.35
CA LEU A 167 5.36 2.08 1.97
C LEU A 167 4.21 2.06 0.95
N TYR A 168 4.28 2.90 -0.09
CA TYR A 168 3.27 2.98 -1.13
C TYR A 168 3.40 1.89 -2.21
N LEU A 169 4.51 1.14 -2.20
CA LEU A 169 4.78 0.03 -3.12
C LEU A 169 4.48 -1.35 -2.52
N LEU A 170 4.23 -1.44 -1.20
CA LEU A 170 3.86 -2.71 -0.59
C LEU A 170 2.59 -3.28 -1.21
N SER A 171 2.66 -4.57 -1.58
CA SER A 171 1.54 -5.28 -2.18
C SER A 171 0.37 -5.40 -1.20
N LEU A 172 -0.81 -4.98 -1.65
CA LEU A 172 -2.05 -5.14 -0.90
C LEU A 172 -2.69 -6.52 -1.11
N PRO A 173 -3.54 -6.98 -0.16
CA PRO A 173 -4.44 -8.08 -0.40
C PRO A 173 -5.31 -7.83 -1.65
N PRO A 174 -5.69 -8.86 -2.43
CA PRO A 174 -6.47 -8.70 -3.66
C PRO A 174 -7.78 -7.91 -3.48
N LYS A 175 -8.42 -8.00 -2.30
CA LYS A 175 -9.64 -7.26 -1.98
C LYS A 175 -9.42 -5.74 -1.83
N LEU A 176 -8.18 -5.31 -1.68
CA LEU A 176 -7.78 -3.92 -1.48
C LEU A 176 -6.98 -3.36 -2.66
N THR A 177 -6.93 -4.06 -3.80
CA THR A 177 -6.21 -3.63 -5.02
C THR A 177 -6.62 -2.23 -5.50
N GLY A 178 -7.87 -1.81 -5.24
CA GLY A 178 -8.32 -0.44 -5.52
C GLY A 178 -7.57 0.67 -4.77
N PHE A 179 -6.77 0.32 -3.75
CA PHE A 179 -5.94 1.25 -2.97
C PHE A 179 -4.45 1.19 -3.36
N ALA A 180 -4.07 0.44 -4.40
CA ALA A 180 -2.68 0.38 -4.81
C ALA A 180 -2.23 1.69 -5.48
N CYS A 181 -1.02 2.16 -5.14
CA CYS A 181 -0.40 3.28 -5.84
C CYS A 181 0.35 2.83 -7.10
N PHE A 182 0.78 1.57 -7.15
CA PHE A 182 1.49 0.97 -8.27
C PHE A 182 1.19 -0.54 -8.35
N ILE A 183 1.09 -1.08 -9.56
CA ILE A 183 0.92 -2.50 -9.87
C ILE A 183 1.61 -2.75 -11.22
N ASP A 184 2.46 -3.77 -11.29
CA ASP A 184 3.08 -4.22 -12.54
C ASP A 184 2.06 -4.88 -13.48
N ASP A 185 2.24 -4.73 -14.79
CA ASP A 185 1.30 -5.26 -15.78
C ASP A 185 1.12 -6.78 -15.70
N GLN A 186 2.13 -7.52 -15.25
CA GLN A 186 2.03 -8.97 -14.99
C GLN A 186 0.90 -9.32 -14.01
N ARG A 187 0.53 -8.38 -13.12
CA ARG A 187 -0.52 -8.56 -12.11
C ARG A 187 -1.86 -7.95 -12.53
N VAL A 188 -1.93 -7.36 -13.72
CA VAL A 188 -3.15 -6.75 -14.27
C VAL A 188 -3.80 -7.75 -15.22
N PRO A 189 -5.02 -8.23 -14.94
CA PRO A 189 -5.65 -9.23 -15.79
C PRO A 189 -5.78 -8.78 -17.25
N LYS A 190 -5.46 -9.69 -18.18
CA LYS A 190 -5.61 -9.51 -19.64
C LYS A 190 -4.61 -8.54 -20.29
N THR A 191 -3.52 -8.19 -19.63
CA THR A 191 -2.35 -7.59 -20.31
C THR A 191 -1.50 -8.68 -20.94
N ASN A 192 -0.70 -8.36 -21.96
CA ASN A 192 0.22 -9.33 -22.56
C ASN A 192 1.20 -9.90 -21.52
N ALA A 193 1.77 -9.02 -20.68
CA ALA A 193 2.67 -9.41 -19.60
C ALA A 193 2.00 -10.36 -18.58
N ASN A 194 0.70 -10.21 -18.31
CA ASN A 194 -0.04 -11.13 -17.44
C ASN A 194 -0.28 -12.48 -18.10
N VAL A 195 -0.57 -12.50 -19.40
CA VAL A 195 -0.77 -13.75 -20.17
C VAL A 195 0.54 -14.52 -20.28
N GLU A 196 1.65 -13.85 -20.60
CA GLU A 196 3.00 -14.42 -20.64
C GLU A 196 3.38 -14.99 -19.27
N TRP A 197 3.25 -14.20 -18.20
CA TRP A 197 3.56 -14.63 -16.85
C TRP A 197 2.73 -15.85 -16.40
N GLN A 198 1.44 -15.91 -16.76
CA GLN A 198 0.60 -17.08 -16.50
C GLN A 198 1.06 -18.31 -17.28
N SER A 199 1.47 -18.13 -18.53
CA SER A 199 2.00 -19.21 -19.37
C SER A 199 3.31 -19.77 -18.79
N ASP A 200 4.22 -18.89 -18.36
CA ASP A 200 5.51 -19.27 -17.79
C ASP A 200 5.32 -20.04 -16.48
N ILE A 201 4.40 -19.58 -15.63
CA ILE A 201 4.06 -20.26 -14.37
C ILE A 201 3.45 -21.63 -14.62
N ASN A 202 2.52 -21.74 -15.55
CA ASN A 202 1.89 -23.02 -15.86
C ASN A 202 2.93 -24.01 -16.40
N THR A 203 3.82 -23.57 -17.29
CA THR A 203 4.95 -24.39 -17.79
C THR A 203 5.83 -24.88 -16.64
N ALA A 204 6.22 -23.99 -15.73
CA ALA A 204 7.05 -24.36 -14.58
C ALA A 204 6.35 -25.36 -13.63
N PHE A 205 5.04 -25.22 -13.43
CA PHE A 205 4.26 -26.18 -12.65
C PHE A 205 4.16 -27.55 -13.34
N ASP A 206 3.97 -27.58 -14.66
CA ASP A 206 3.92 -28.82 -15.44
C ASP A 206 5.29 -29.53 -15.41
N GLU A 207 6.39 -28.78 -15.50
CA GLU A 207 7.75 -29.31 -15.35
C GLU A 207 7.99 -29.91 -13.96
N LEU A 208 7.61 -29.20 -12.89
CA LEU A 208 7.71 -29.71 -11.51
C LEU A 208 6.87 -30.97 -11.32
N ALA A 209 5.62 -30.99 -11.81
CA ALA A 209 4.76 -32.15 -11.73
C ALA A 209 5.35 -33.35 -12.50
N SER A 210 5.99 -33.12 -13.65
CA SER A 210 6.68 -34.17 -14.40
C SER A 210 7.87 -34.74 -13.62
N LEU A 211 8.70 -33.87 -13.00
CA LEU A 211 9.85 -34.27 -12.19
C LEU A 211 9.43 -35.06 -10.95
N GLU A 212 8.35 -34.64 -10.27
CA GLU A 212 7.77 -35.39 -9.16
C GLU A 212 7.28 -36.76 -9.64
N SER A 213 6.55 -36.83 -10.75
CA SER A 213 6.07 -38.10 -11.31
C SER A 213 7.21 -39.06 -11.66
N ASP A 214 8.32 -38.56 -12.22
CA ASP A 214 9.52 -39.34 -12.54
C ASP A 214 10.29 -39.81 -11.30
N ALA A 215 10.30 -38.99 -10.23
CA ALA A 215 10.94 -39.34 -8.97
C ALA A 215 10.17 -40.43 -8.21
N PHE A 216 8.84 -40.39 -8.25
CA PHE A 216 7.97 -41.32 -7.52
C PHE A 216 7.55 -42.56 -8.33
N SER A 217 7.75 -42.59 -9.65
CA SER A 217 7.52 -43.78 -10.48
C SER A 217 8.72 -44.76 -10.53
N LYS A 218 9.89 -44.38 -10.01
CA LYS A 218 11.12 -45.21 -9.99
C LYS A 218 11.29 -46.13 -8.76
N GLN A 219 10.23 -46.43 -8.00
CA GLN A 219 10.22 -47.54 -7.04
C GLN A 219 9.09 -48.52 -7.40
N PRO A 220 9.39 -49.64 -8.09
CA PRO A 220 9.62 -50.90 -7.36
C PRO A 220 10.54 -51.92 -8.06
N ASN A 221 11.43 -52.57 -7.28
CA ASN A 221 11.99 -53.93 -7.41
C ASN A 221 13.44 -54.00 -6.90
N GLN A 222 13.62 -53.96 -5.58
CA GLN A 222 14.80 -54.51 -4.92
C GLN A 222 14.38 -55.24 -3.64
N LEU A 223 13.55 -56.27 -3.78
CA LEU A 223 13.20 -57.18 -2.69
C LEU A 223 12.87 -58.57 -3.24
N GLU A 224 13.69 -59.11 -4.16
CA GLU A 224 13.57 -60.51 -4.58
C GLU A 224 14.89 -61.00 -5.22
N SER A 225 15.96 -61.10 -4.42
CA SER A 225 17.10 -61.98 -4.71
C SER A 225 17.96 -62.22 -3.45
N MET A 226 17.36 -62.73 -2.39
CA MET A 226 18.08 -63.46 -1.34
C MET A 226 17.23 -64.65 -0.91
N SER A 227 17.26 -65.70 -1.71
CA SER A 227 16.85 -67.06 -1.35
C SER A 227 17.76 -68.03 -2.07
#